data_AF-A0A842YGA9-F1
#
_entry.id   AF-A0A842YGA9-F1
#
_cell.length_a   1.000
_cell.length_b   1.000
_cell.length_c   1.000
_cell.angle_alpha   90.00
_cell.angle_beta   90.00
_cell.angle_gamma   90.00
#
_symmetry.space_group_name_H-M   'P 1'
#
loop_
_entity.id
_entity.type
_entity.pdbx_description
1 polymer ?
#
loop_
_entity_poly.entity_id
_entity_poly.type
_entity_poly.pdbx_seq_one_letter_code
_entity_poly.pdbx_strand_id
1 'polypeptide(L)'
;LMVLKGNPRVNPSVEASQVGTFISTSMKQGYSVTMTCIFSAAKPGRERQKLEGKWKTIQSKEKRKEETLKDHALKKQLVTQYEEIQDDVGWFDSTVYFVIRANALADIDVVNEGVSGLIQSIWGGHDSIKLDTTKITRRTALKLFSKSHLKRQRIHVSRLVSFVNTPVRKLPVIGPEIVPVFQIPSRGSLGKELVIGDTIFDGRPFSSAGLNVEWLREHVAVLGATGTGKTTLVKHLVAQLSDETDIPWWIFDVKGSEYAGLARRKEREITVLRPGLDPAFVINLIDSNTENAEGAAYSTFIMLKELLKEKGDSSELSPAMERLLRESVVRLADSLEESNSVQSLAEVVAASASNDRMGYMTKDALLNRLQILFQEPLGEILRGGPDAIDISSLIEKRIILDLSYVARIGGMDSARILYNLIAKRIFEGAMKRGVVPGLHHVVVLEEANNLVPESYSKHSSADVTTGESMVLLQRATGQGVIVVST
;
A
#
# COMPACT_ATOMS: atom_id res chain seq x y z
N LEU A 1 21.62 -36.19 11.20
CA LEU A 1 20.41 -36.71 11.89
C LEU A 1 20.83 -37.13 13.28
N MET A 2 20.23 -36.57 14.33
CA MET A 2 20.50 -36.97 15.71
C MET A 2 19.30 -37.74 16.25
N VAL A 3 19.51 -38.93 16.80
CA VAL A 3 18.44 -39.73 17.41
C VAL A 3 18.61 -39.70 18.92
N LEU A 4 17.57 -39.26 19.64
CA LEU A 4 17.55 -39.22 21.09
C LEU A 4 17.16 -40.60 21.64
N LYS A 5 17.97 -41.11 22.57
CA LYS A 5 17.76 -42.36 23.29
C LYS A 5 17.84 -42.15 24.78
N GLY A 6 17.13 -42.98 25.52
CA GLY A 6 17.16 -42.99 26.99
C GLY A 6 15.98 -42.25 27.58
N ASN A 7 16.15 -41.86 28.84
CA ASN A 7 15.14 -41.22 29.66
C ASN A 7 15.42 -39.71 29.75
N PRO A 8 14.79 -38.87 28.92
CA PRO A 8 14.94 -37.43 29.03
C PRO A 8 14.50 -36.92 30.39
N ARG A 9 15.24 -35.94 30.93
CA ARG A 9 14.78 -35.19 32.09
C ARG A 9 13.56 -34.38 31.69
N VAL A 10 12.52 -34.47 32.49
CA VAL A 10 11.29 -33.74 32.24
C VAL A 10 10.95 -32.85 33.41
N ASN A 11 10.65 -31.59 33.11
CA ASN A 11 10.29 -30.60 34.12
C ASN A 11 9.13 -29.75 33.59
N PRO A 12 7.87 -30.19 33.80
CA PRO A 12 6.72 -29.45 33.32
C PRO A 12 6.63 -28.09 34.05
N SER A 13 6.66 -27.00 33.29
CA SER A 13 6.36 -25.65 33.78
C SER A 13 5.03 -25.18 33.20
N VAL A 14 4.29 -24.40 33.98
CA VAL A 14 3.01 -23.80 33.56
C VAL A 14 3.22 -22.72 32.48
N GLU A 15 4.40 -22.11 32.45
CA GLU A 15 4.65 -20.94 31.58
C GLU A 15 5.26 -21.27 30.22
N ALA A 16 5.97 -22.40 30.12
CA ALA A 16 6.66 -22.81 28.90
C ALA A 16 6.85 -24.33 28.84
N SER A 17 6.65 -24.92 27.65
CA SER A 17 7.02 -26.31 27.39
C SER A 17 8.50 -26.41 27.02
N GLN A 18 9.16 -27.51 27.40
CA GLN A 18 10.56 -27.78 27.02
C GLN A 18 10.75 -27.82 25.49
N VAL A 19 9.74 -28.28 24.74
CA VAL A 19 9.69 -28.19 23.26
C VAL A 19 9.63 -26.74 22.79
N GLY A 20 8.81 -25.90 23.43
CA GLY A 20 8.74 -24.47 23.14
C GLY A 20 10.06 -23.75 23.42
N THR A 21 10.72 -24.06 24.54
CA THR A 21 12.06 -23.56 24.88
C THR A 21 13.09 -23.97 23.84
N PHE A 22 13.05 -25.23 23.38
CA PHE A 22 13.92 -25.70 22.31
C PHE A 22 13.72 -24.93 21.00
N ILE A 23 12.46 -24.75 20.56
CA ILE A 23 12.14 -24.03 19.31
C ILE A 23 12.58 -22.57 19.43
N SER A 24 12.21 -21.88 20.52
CA SER A 24 12.56 -20.47 20.73
C SER A 24 14.07 -20.26 20.79
N THR A 25 14.81 -21.10 21.51
CA THR A 25 16.27 -20.96 21.62
C THR A 25 16.97 -21.33 20.32
N SER A 26 16.48 -22.35 19.60
CA SER A 26 17.00 -22.70 18.27
C SER A 26 16.83 -21.55 17.28
N MET A 27 15.67 -20.88 17.29
CA MET A 27 15.42 -19.69 16.46
C MET A 27 16.33 -18.52 16.83
N LYS A 28 16.47 -18.20 18.13
CA LYS A 28 17.34 -17.11 18.60
C LYS A 28 18.81 -17.33 18.23
N GLN A 29 19.26 -18.57 18.24
CA GLN A 29 20.62 -18.96 17.88
C GLN A 29 20.80 -19.18 16.36
N GLY A 30 19.75 -18.98 15.56
CA GLY A 30 19.81 -19.09 14.09
C GLY A 30 19.96 -20.52 13.56
N TYR A 31 19.63 -21.55 14.35
CA TYR A 31 19.76 -22.95 13.92
C TYR A 31 18.60 -23.39 13.03
N SER A 32 18.92 -23.98 11.87
CA SER A 32 17.94 -24.66 11.03
C SER A 32 17.80 -26.12 11.46
N VAL A 33 16.84 -26.39 12.35
CA VAL A 33 16.62 -27.72 12.93
C VAL A 33 15.14 -28.10 12.90
N THR A 34 14.86 -29.36 12.59
CA THR A 34 13.53 -29.97 12.70
C THR A 34 13.55 -31.03 13.78
N MET A 35 12.65 -30.93 14.77
CA MET A 35 12.39 -31.99 15.74
C MET A 35 11.19 -32.82 15.29
N THR A 36 11.30 -34.14 15.34
CA THR A 36 10.18 -35.03 15.03
C THR A 36 10.02 -36.08 16.11
N CYS A 37 8.78 -36.21 16.58
CA CYS A 37 8.36 -37.14 17.62
C CYS A 37 7.36 -38.13 17.03
N ILE A 38 7.68 -39.42 17.09
CA ILE A 38 6.80 -40.50 16.59
C ILE A 38 6.44 -41.38 17.78
N PHE A 39 5.14 -41.58 17.99
CA PHE A 39 4.59 -42.43 19.05
C PHE A 39 3.62 -43.45 18.47
N SER A 40 3.70 -44.70 18.95
CA SER A 40 2.70 -45.72 18.69
C SER A 40 2.42 -46.48 19.97
N ALA A 41 1.16 -46.86 20.19
CA ALA A 41 0.77 -47.62 21.38
C ALA A 41 1.52 -48.96 21.44
N ALA A 42 2.01 -49.31 22.62
CA ALA A 42 2.78 -50.52 22.88
C ALA A 42 2.22 -51.26 24.10
N LYS A 43 2.48 -52.57 24.16
CA LYS A 43 2.18 -53.37 25.35
C LYS A 43 3.25 -53.13 26.44
N PRO A 44 2.91 -53.25 27.73
CA PRO A 44 3.87 -53.17 28.83
C PRO A 44 5.05 -54.12 28.61
N GLY A 45 6.25 -53.68 28.99
CA GLY A 45 7.48 -54.45 28.84
C GLY A 45 7.88 -55.22 30.08
N ARG A 46 9.06 -55.85 30.03
CA ARG A 46 9.72 -56.45 31.21
C ARG A 46 10.32 -55.40 32.16
N GLU A 47 9.97 -54.13 32.00
CA GLU A 47 10.57 -53.02 32.76
C GLU A 47 10.11 -53.05 34.21
N ARG A 48 8.82 -53.29 34.45
CA ARG A 48 8.27 -53.55 35.78
C ARG A 48 8.94 -54.75 36.46
N GLN A 49 9.07 -55.87 35.75
CA GLN A 49 9.79 -57.06 36.24
C GLN A 49 11.27 -56.79 36.56
N LYS A 50 11.94 -55.94 35.78
CA LYS A 50 13.32 -55.51 36.06
C LYS A 50 13.42 -54.65 37.31
N LEU A 51 12.47 -53.73 37.53
CA LEU A 51 12.40 -52.90 38.73
C LEU A 51 12.15 -53.77 39.98
N GLU A 52 11.19 -54.69 39.90
CA GLU A 52 10.90 -55.65 40.98
C GLU A 52 12.08 -56.58 41.27
N GLY A 53 12.81 -57.03 40.24
CA GLY A 53 14.03 -57.83 40.40
C GLY A 53 15.14 -57.07 41.12
N LYS A 54 15.36 -55.80 40.76
CA LYS A 54 16.31 -54.91 41.45
C LYS A 54 15.88 -54.65 42.90
N TRP A 55 14.59 -54.41 43.12
CA TRP A 55 14.01 -54.23 44.46
C TRP A 55 14.23 -55.46 45.34
N LYS A 56 13.94 -56.66 44.84
CA LYS A 56 14.18 -57.93 45.55
C LYS A 56 15.66 -58.14 45.86
N THR A 57 16.55 -57.74 44.95
CA THR A 57 18.00 -57.82 45.18
C THR A 57 18.42 -56.92 46.35
N ILE A 58 17.93 -55.68 46.40
CA ILE A 58 18.20 -54.76 47.52
C ILE A 58 17.60 -55.32 48.80
N GLN A 59 16.33 -55.73 48.80
CA GLN A 59 15.64 -56.31 49.96
C GLN A 59 16.36 -57.56 50.50
N SER A 60 17.00 -58.35 49.63
CA SER A 60 17.81 -59.50 50.05
C SER A 60 19.10 -59.09 50.78
N LYS A 61 19.73 -57.98 50.37
CA LYS A 61 20.88 -57.39 51.06
C LYS A 61 20.49 -56.75 52.39
N GLU A 62 19.32 -56.08 52.45
CA GLU A 62 18.79 -55.51 53.70
C GLU A 62 18.55 -56.61 54.75
N LYS A 63 17.94 -57.73 54.33
CA LYS A 63 17.73 -58.91 55.18
C LYS A 63 19.05 -59.52 55.70
N ARG A 64 20.16 -59.34 54.98
CA ARG A 64 21.50 -59.79 55.37
C ARG A 64 22.31 -58.71 56.12
N LYS A 65 21.77 -57.49 56.29
CA LYS A 65 22.45 -56.30 56.85
C LYS A 65 23.73 -55.89 56.07
N GLU A 66 23.76 -56.12 54.77
CA GLU A 66 24.89 -55.81 53.87
C GLU A 66 24.60 -54.57 52.97
N GLU A 67 23.66 -53.72 53.37
CA GLU A 67 23.22 -52.58 52.58
C GLU A 67 24.22 -51.41 52.64
N THR A 68 24.43 -50.74 51.51
CA THR A 68 25.28 -49.54 51.42
C THR A 68 24.44 -48.27 51.31
N LEU A 69 25.04 -47.11 51.61
CA LEU A 69 24.38 -45.80 51.37
C LEU A 69 23.91 -45.61 49.91
N LYS A 70 24.61 -46.25 48.95
CA LYS A 70 24.21 -46.27 47.54
C LYS A 70 22.93 -47.09 47.32
N ASP A 71 22.76 -48.21 48.03
CA ASP A 71 21.55 -49.03 47.94
C ASP A 71 20.32 -48.29 48.50
N HIS A 72 20.48 -47.50 49.57
CA HIS A 72 19.41 -46.63 50.12
C HIS A 72 18.94 -45.56 49.12
N ALA A 73 19.88 -44.86 48.47
CA ALA A 73 19.55 -43.88 47.44
C ALA A 73 18.86 -44.53 46.23
N LEU A 74 19.34 -45.71 45.82
CA LEU A 74 18.79 -46.46 44.70
C LEU A 74 17.40 -47.03 45.02
N LYS A 75 17.15 -47.44 46.27
CA LYS A 75 15.83 -47.85 46.75
C LYS A 75 14.82 -46.70 46.64
N LYS A 76 15.17 -45.50 47.11
CA LYS A 76 14.31 -44.31 46.98
C LYS A 76 13.99 -43.99 45.52
N GLN A 77 14.97 -44.08 44.63
CA GLN A 77 14.76 -43.91 43.19
C GLN A 77 13.84 -44.99 42.58
N LEU A 78 13.98 -46.26 43.01
CA LEU A 78 13.14 -47.36 42.53
C LEU A 78 11.68 -47.21 42.96
N VAL A 79 11.40 -46.74 44.18
CA VAL A 79 10.03 -46.45 44.63
C VAL A 79 9.37 -45.41 43.73
N THR A 80 10.03 -44.27 43.52
CA THR A 80 9.50 -43.21 42.65
C THR A 80 9.27 -43.71 41.21
N GLN A 81 10.20 -44.50 40.66
CA GLN A 81 10.02 -45.08 39.31
C GLN A 81 8.89 -46.11 39.24
N TYR A 82 8.65 -46.86 40.31
CA TYR A 82 7.56 -47.83 40.39
C TYR A 82 6.20 -47.14 40.55
N GLU A 83 6.13 -46.07 41.36
CA GLU A 83 4.94 -45.21 41.50
C GLU A 83 4.55 -44.54 40.17
N GLU A 84 5.53 -44.11 39.36
CA GLU A 84 5.29 -43.54 38.03
C GLU A 84 4.71 -44.52 37.00
N ILE A 85 4.84 -45.83 37.23
CA ILE A 85 4.49 -46.95 36.34
C ILE A 85 3.30 -47.76 36.93
N GLN A 86 2.48 -47.15 37.81
CA GLN A 86 1.44 -47.83 38.59
C GLN A 86 0.48 -48.74 37.78
N ASP A 87 0.25 -48.44 36.50
CA ASP A 87 -0.61 -49.22 35.59
C ASP A 87 0.15 -49.90 34.44
N ASP A 88 -0.33 -51.07 34.03
CA ASP A 88 0.15 -51.79 32.83
C ASP A 88 -0.34 -51.13 31.51
N VAL A 89 -1.14 -50.05 31.61
CA VAL A 89 -1.79 -49.33 30.52
C VAL A 89 -1.04 -48.03 30.23
N GLY A 90 -0.95 -47.61 28.96
CA GLY A 90 -0.33 -46.34 28.58
C GLY A 90 1.14 -46.42 28.18
N TRP A 91 1.61 -47.56 27.68
CA TRP A 91 2.95 -47.71 27.12
C TRP A 91 2.98 -47.31 25.64
N PHE A 92 4.06 -46.64 25.24
CA PHE A 92 4.28 -46.22 23.85
C PHE A 92 5.68 -46.61 23.37
N ASP A 93 5.75 -47.11 22.13
CA ASP A 93 6.99 -47.08 21.36
C ASP A 93 7.20 -45.62 20.92
N SER A 94 8.38 -45.08 21.24
CA SER A 94 8.79 -43.72 20.94
C SER A 94 10.01 -43.70 20.03
N THR A 95 10.05 -42.73 19.13
CA THR A 95 11.27 -42.33 18.43
C THR A 95 11.29 -40.82 18.32
N VAL A 96 12.39 -40.22 18.76
CA VAL A 96 12.61 -38.78 18.67
C VAL A 96 13.90 -38.55 17.94
N TYR A 97 13.84 -37.72 16.92
CA TYR A 97 15.03 -37.35 16.17
C TYR A 97 15.01 -35.90 15.73
N PHE A 98 16.20 -35.39 15.45
CA PHE A 98 16.46 -34.04 15.01
C PHE A 98 17.16 -34.08 13.66
N VAL A 99 16.59 -33.38 12.69
CA VAL A 99 17.18 -33.16 11.37
C VAL A 99 17.77 -31.75 11.37
N ILE A 100 19.08 -31.67 11.25
CA ILE A 100 19.83 -30.42 11.25
C ILE A 100 20.20 -30.11 9.80
N ARG A 101 20.01 -28.85 9.40
CA ARG A 101 20.42 -28.32 8.10
C ARG A 101 21.44 -27.19 8.33
N ALA A 102 22.53 -27.24 7.59
CA ALA A 102 23.50 -26.15 7.52
C ALA A 102 23.59 -25.64 6.09
N ASN A 103 23.98 -24.38 5.93
CA ASN A 103 24.11 -23.74 4.62
C ASN A 103 25.40 -24.18 3.90
N ALA A 104 26.48 -24.41 4.66
CA ALA A 104 27.73 -24.98 4.15
C ALA A 104 28.08 -26.30 4.84
N LEU A 105 28.80 -27.17 4.13
CA LEU A 105 29.26 -28.47 4.66
C LEU A 105 30.21 -28.31 5.86
N ALA A 106 31.01 -27.24 5.89
CA ALA A 106 31.97 -26.95 6.96
C ALA A 106 31.29 -26.58 8.29
N ASP A 107 30.06 -26.07 8.25
CA ASP A 107 29.34 -25.61 9.44
C ASP A 107 28.52 -26.74 10.10
N ILE A 108 28.39 -27.90 9.44
CA ILE A 108 27.54 -28.99 9.92
C ILE A 108 27.97 -29.47 11.31
N ASP A 109 29.27 -29.61 11.55
CA ASP A 109 29.78 -30.12 12.82
C ASP A 109 29.59 -29.08 13.95
N VAL A 110 29.81 -27.80 13.66
CA VAL A 110 29.58 -26.69 14.60
C VAL A 110 28.10 -26.58 14.99
N VAL A 111 27.20 -26.60 14.00
CA VAL A 111 25.75 -26.56 14.23
C VAL A 111 25.29 -27.83 14.97
N ASN A 112 25.88 -28.98 14.65
CA ASN A 112 25.56 -30.25 15.30
C ASN A 112 25.96 -30.25 16.79
N GLU A 113 27.14 -29.73 17.14
CA GLU A 113 27.56 -29.54 18.53
C GLU A 113 26.67 -28.54 19.27
N GLY A 114 26.34 -27.41 18.64
CA GLY A 114 25.46 -26.40 19.22
C GLY A 114 24.05 -26.92 19.52
N VAL A 115 23.45 -27.64 18.56
CA VAL A 115 22.14 -28.28 18.74
C VAL A 115 22.22 -29.42 19.76
N SER A 116 23.29 -30.21 19.78
CA SER A 116 23.54 -31.26 20.78
C SER A 116 23.57 -30.68 22.19
N GLY A 117 24.33 -29.61 22.40
CA GLY A 117 24.43 -28.90 23.67
C GLY A 117 23.07 -28.34 24.12
N LEU A 118 22.29 -27.78 23.17
CA LEU A 118 20.93 -27.32 23.45
C LEU A 118 20.00 -28.46 23.90
N ILE A 119 20.04 -29.61 23.22
CA ILE A 119 19.24 -30.77 23.58
C ILE A 119 19.63 -31.30 24.97
N GLN A 120 20.94 -31.38 25.25
CA GLN A 120 21.44 -31.83 26.56
C GLN A 120 21.10 -30.84 27.68
N SER A 121 21.09 -29.53 27.41
CA SER A 121 20.67 -28.53 28.40
C SER A 121 19.20 -28.68 28.78
N ILE A 122 18.34 -28.96 27.80
CA ILE A 122 16.88 -29.00 28.01
C ILE A 122 16.42 -30.35 28.56
N TRP A 123 16.94 -31.45 28.02
CA TRP A 123 16.47 -32.81 28.32
C TRP A 123 17.54 -33.70 28.98
N GLY A 124 18.74 -33.18 29.23
CA GLY A 124 19.82 -33.91 29.90
C GLY A 124 19.75 -33.88 31.42
N GLY A 125 20.57 -34.74 32.03
CA GLY A 125 20.70 -34.99 33.47
C GLY A 125 21.68 -36.12 33.72
N HIS A 126 21.89 -36.52 34.99
CA HIS A 126 22.81 -37.62 35.36
C HIS A 126 22.52 -38.91 34.58
N ASP A 127 23.30 -39.15 33.51
CA ASP A 127 23.28 -40.30 32.59
C ASP A 127 21.92 -40.66 31.97
N SER A 128 21.06 -39.67 31.73
CA SER A 128 19.66 -39.95 31.37
C SER A 128 19.42 -40.07 29.85
N ILE A 129 20.17 -39.36 28.99
CA ILE A 129 20.00 -39.41 27.52
C ILE A 129 21.30 -39.62 26.76
N LYS A 130 21.18 -40.28 25.60
CA LYS A 130 22.25 -40.44 24.60
C LYS A 130 21.77 -39.93 23.24
N LEU A 131 22.61 -39.13 22.58
CA LEU A 131 22.35 -38.63 21.23
C LEU A 131 23.24 -39.40 20.25
N ASP A 132 22.61 -40.18 19.38
CA ASP A 132 23.33 -40.91 18.33
C ASP A 132 23.22 -40.15 17.01
N THR A 133 24.35 -39.63 16.54
CA THR A 133 24.44 -38.92 15.26
C THR A 133 24.67 -39.92 14.13
N THR A 134 23.84 -39.83 13.09
CA THR A 134 23.92 -40.70 11.90
C THR A 134 23.76 -39.88 10.63
N LYS A 135 24.44 -40.31 9.55
CA LYS A 135 24.21 -39.80 8.20
C LYS A 135 22.91 -40.36 7.63
N ILE A 136 22.20 -39.56 6.84
CA ILE A 136 20.92 -39.96 6.24
C ILE A 136 21.22 -40.84 5.02
N THR A 137 21.00 -42.15 5.15
CA THR A 137 21.05 -43.10 4.03
C THR A 137 19.70 -43.15 3.31
N ARG A 138 19.63 -43.74 2.11
CA ARG A 138 18.36 -43.95 1.37
C ARG A 138 17.29 -44.68 2.21
N ARG A 139 17.69 -45.69 2.97
CA ARG A 139 16.81 -46.44 3.89
C ARG A 139 16.32 -45.56 5.04
N THR A 140 17.19 -44.70 5.58
CA THR A 140 16.83 -43.73 6.61
C THR A 140 15.85 -42.70 6.06
N ALA A 141 16.10 -42.16 4.87
CA ALA A 141 15.23 -41.17 4.21
C ALA A 141 13.81 -41.69 3.98
N LEU A 142 13.66 -42.94 3.52
CA LEU A 142 12.35 -43.57 3.38
C LEU A 142 11.58 -43.64 4.72
N LYS A 143 12.27 -43.99 5.82
CA LYS A 143 11.66 -44.02 7.16
C LYS A 143 11.29 -42.62 7.67
N LEU A 144 12.08 -41.59 7.34
CA LEU A 144 11.76 -40.20 7.66
C LEU A 144 10.50 -39.75 6.91
N PHE A 145 10.42 -40.06 5.61
CA PHE A 145 9.26 -39.75 4.77
C PHE A 145 7.99 -40.47 5.23
N SER A 146 8.08 -41.77 5.52
CA SER A 146 6.95 -42.58 6.00
C SER A 146 6.66 -42.42 7.49
N LYS A 147 7.33 -41.47 8.18
CA LYS A 147 7.20 -41.21 9.62
C LYS A 147 7.23 -42.49 10.46
N SER A 148 8.09 -43.42 10.10
CA SER A 148 8.23 -44.72 10.75
C SER A 148 9.32 -44.71 11.81
N HIS A 149 9.17 -45.54 12.86
CA HIS A 149 10.17 -45.64 13.93
C HIS A 149 11.56 -46.01 13.38
N LEU A 150 12.57 -45.18 13.67
CA LEU A 150 13.97 -45.45 13.35
C LEU A 150 14.52 -46.52 14.28
N LYS A 151 14.41 -46.28 15.60
CA LYS A 151 14.69 -47.22 16.67
C LYS A 151 13.68 -46.96 17.79
N ARG A 152 12.94 -48.01 18.16
CA ARG A 152 11.90 -47.95 19.18
C ARG A 152 12.54 -47.94 20.56
N GLN A 153 12.08 -47.03 21.41
CA GLN A 153 12.30 -47.06 22.85
C GLN A 153 10.93 -47.07 23.53
N ARG A 154 10.80 -47.80 24.64
CA ARG A 154 9.54 -47.86 25.38
C ARG A 154 9.50 -46.74 26.41
N ILE A 155 8.36 -46.04 26.45
CA ILE A 155 8.11 -44.96 27.41
C ILE A 155 6.67 -45.05 27.92
N HIS A 156 6.49 -44.82 29.22
CA HIS A 156 5.18 -44.75 29.85
C HIS A 156 4.53 -43.37 29.64
N VAL A 157 3.20 -43.32 29.60
CA VAL A 157 2.42 -42.10 29.29
C VAL A 157 2.73 -40.93 30.24
N SER A 158 2.96 -41.20 31.53
CA SER A 158 3.32 -40.19 32.54
C SER A 158 4.59 -39.40 32.16
N ARG A 159 5.53 -40.05 31.46
CA ARG A 159 6.76 -39.45 30.95
C ARG A 159 6.61 -38.93 29.52
N LEU A 160 5.74 -39.54 28.73
CA LEU A 160 5.47 -39.11 27.35
C LEU A 160 4.79 -37.73 27.29
N VAL A 161 3.76 -37.52 28.12
CA VAL A 161 3.01 -36.25 28.17
C VAL A 161 3.96 -35.11 28.52
N SER A 162 4.82 -35.35 29.48
CA SER A 162 5.77 -34.37 29.96
C SER A 162 6.89 -34.12 28.92
N PHE A 163 7.18 -35.10 28.05
CA PHE A 163 8.11 -35.00 26.94
C PHE A 163 7.56 -34.23 25.71
N VAL A 164 6.28 -34.39 25.38
CA VAL A 164 5.60 -33.69 24.27
C VAL A 164 4.46 -32.84 24.79
N ASN A 165 4.81 -31.75 25.45
CA ASN A 165 3.87 -30.70 25.78
C ASN A 165 3.70 -29.76 24.58
N THR A 166 2.46 -29.48 24.18
CA THR A 166 2.16 -28.45 23.17
C THR A 166 2.71 -27.10 23.62
N PRO A 167 3.21 -26.25 22.72
CA PRO A 167 3.64 -24.90 23.08
C PRO A 167 2.52 -24.15 23.81
N VAL A 168 2.79 -23.68 25.03
CA VAL A 168 1.81 -22.95 25.86
C VAL A 168 1.58 -21.52 25.34
N ARG A 169 2.57 -20.96 24.64
CA ARG A 169 2.48 -19.67 23.96
C ARG A 169 2.34 -19.86 22.45
N LYS A 170 1.44 -19.09 21.82
CA LYS A 170 1.38 -18.98 20.35
C LYS A 170 2.72 -18.45 19.86
N LEU A 171 3.48 -19.30 19.17
CA LEU A 171 4.65 -18.87 18.41
C LEU A 171 4.16 -18.07 17.19
N PRO A 172 4.94 -17.09 16.70
CA PRO A 172 4.63 -16.41 15.44
C PRO A 172 4.47 -17.46 14.34
N VAL A 173 3.31 -17.45 13.68
CA VAL A 173 2.94 -18.42 12.66
C VAL A 173 3.78 -18.17 11.41
N ILE A 174 4.74 -19.05 11.11
CA ILE A 174 5.35 -19.15 9.78
C ILE A 174 4.53 -20.20 9.01
N GLY A 175 3.35 -19.79 8.54
CA GLY A 175 2.57 -20.53 7.55
C GLY A 175 2.99 -20.10 6.15
N PRO A 176 2.67 -20.88 5.09
CA PRO A 176 2.77 -20.36 3.73
C PRO A 176 1.94 -19.08 3.64
N GLU A 177 2.52 -18.04 3.06
CA GLU A 177 1.81 -16.81 2.74
C GLU A 177 0.62 -17.21 1.86
N ILE A 178 -0.60 -17.07 2.36
CA ILE A 178 -1.80 -17.32 1.55
C ILE A 178 -1.86 -16.16 0.58
N VAL A 179 -1.35 -16.39 -0.64
CA VAL A 179 -1.50 -15.41 -1.72
C VAL A 179 -3.00 -15.21 -1.91
N PRO A 180 -3.52 -13.96 -1.82
CA PRO A 180 -4.93 -13.71 -2.01
C PRO A 180 -5.35 -14.19 -3.40
N VAL A 181 -6.35 -15.07 -3.46
CA VAL A 181 -6.95 -15.48 -4.74
C VAL A 181 -7.97 -14.41 -5.11
N PHE A 182 -7.60 -13.55 -6.04
CA PHE A 182 -8.53 -12.58 -6.61
C PHE A 182 -9.47 -13.30 -7.58
N GLN A 183 -10.77 -12.97 -7.51
CA GLN A 183 -11.72 -13.44 -8.51
C GLN A 183 -11.39 -12.78 -9.85
N ILE A 184 -11.35 -13.57 -10.91
CA ILE A 184 -11.16 -13.05 -12.27
C ILE A 184 -12.52 -12.68 -12.84
N PRO A 185 -12.72 -11.45 -13.31
CA PRO A 185 -13.96 -11.04 -13.97
C PRO A 185 -14.21 -11.90 -15.21
N SER A 186 -15.49 -12.20 -15.46
CA SER A 186 -15.90 -12.97 -16.64
C SER A 186 -15.51 -12.23 -17.94
N ARG A 187 -15.29 -12.97 -19.04
CA ARG A 187 -14.98 -12.36 -20.35
C ARG A 187 -16.05 -11.40 -20.86
N GLY A 188 -17.30 -11.56 -20.43
CA GLY A 188 -18.41 -10.67 -20.79
C GLY A 188 -18.50 -9.41 -19.95
N SER A 189 -17.86 -9.37 -18.78
CA SER A 189 -17.85 -8.22 -17.88
C SER A 189 -16.65 -7.30 -18.09
N LEU A 190 -15.75 -7.62 -19.02
CA LEU A 190 -14.61 -6.77 -19.39
C LEU A 190 -14.92 -6.05 -20.69
N GLY A 191 -14.56 -4.76 -20.76
CA GLY A 191 -14.62 -4.01 -22.00
C GLY A 191 -13.57 -4.50 -23.01
N LYS A 192 -13.83 -4.25 -24.28
CA LYS A 192 -12.93 -4.65 -25.39
C LYS A 192 -12.41 -3.45 -26.20
N GLU A 193 -12.91 -2.26 -25.92
CA GLU A 193 -12.63 -1.04 -26.68
C GLU A 193 -11.29 -0.42 -26.25
N LEU A 194 -11.04 -0.34 -24.94
CA LEU A 194 -9.81 0.23 -24.40
C LEU A 194 -9.02 -0.83 -23.63
N VAL A 195 -8.07 -1.49 -24.27
CA VAL A 195 -7.26 -2.56 -23.67
C VAL A 195 -6.29 -1.97 -22.64
N ILE A 196 -6.31 -2.50 -21.41
CA ILE A 196 -5.41 -2.11 -20.31
C ILE A 196 -4.33 -3.14 -20.02
N GLY A 197 -4.53 -4.40 -20.40
CA GLY A 197 -3.55 -5.47 -20.20
C GLY A 197 -4.16 -6.87 -20.27
N ASP A 198 -3.55 -7.81 -19.56
CA ASP A 198 -3.98 -9.22 -19.52
C ASP A 198 -4.35 -9.64 -18.10
N THR A 199 -5.37 -10.50 -18.00
CA THR A 199 -5.73 -11.20 -16.77
C THR A 199 -4.87 -12.46 -16.61
N ILE A 200 -4.42 -12.71 -15.39
CA ILE A 200 -3.58 -13.86 -15.04
C ILE A 200 -4.31 -14.70 -13.99
N PHE A 201 -4.48 -15.99 -14.27
CA PHE A 201 -4.98 -16.99 -13.31
C PHE A 201 -3.90 -18.02 -13.05
N ASP A 202 -3.55 -18.24 -11.79
CA ASP A 202 -2.58 -19.27 -11.39
C ASP A 202 -1.26 -19.21 -12.20
N GLY A 203 -0.74 -17.98 -12.38
CA GLY A 203 0.49 -17.71 -13.14
C GLY A 203 0.36 -17.87 -14.66
N ARG A 204 -0.85 -18.13 -15.20
CA ARG A 204 -1.10 -18.28 -16.64
C ARG A 204 -1.97 -17.15 -17.19
N PRO A 205 -1.65 -16.60 -18.38
CA PRO A 205 -2.53 -15.66 -19.06
C PRO A 205 -3.90 -16.32 -19.35
N PHE A 206 -4.98 -15.61 -19.09
CA PHE A 206 -6.35 -16.14 -19.24
C PHE A 206 -7.16 -15.42 -20.32
N SER A 207 -7.17 -14.09 -20.29
CA SER A 207 -7.79 -13.23 -21.31
C SER A 207 -7.29 -11.80 -21.22
N SER A 208 -7.46 -11.02 -22.29
CA SER A 208 -7.23 -9.57 -22.23
C SER A 208 -8.27 -8.89 -21.32
N ALA A 209 -7.84 -7.82 -20.64
CA ALA A 209 -8.66 -6.91 -19.88
C ALA A 209 -8.71 -5.55 -20.57
N GLY A 210 -9.91 -5.03 -20.75
CA GLY A 210 -10.15 -3.69 -21.27
C GLY A 210 -11.33 -3.02 -20.59
N LEU A 211 -11.50 -1.75 -20.91
CA LEU A 211 -12.57 -0.87 -20.46
C LEU A 211 -13.51 -0.59 -21.62
N ASN A 212 -14.79 -0.35 -21.31
CA ASN A 212 -15.69 0.30 -22.26
C ASN A 212 -15.42 1.80 -22.22
N VAL A 213 -15.47 2.48 -23.36
CA VAL A 213 -15.28 3.93 -23.45
C VAL A 213 -16.25 4.65 -22.50
N GLU A 214 -17.50 4.20 -22.43
CA GLU A 214 -18.52 4.79 -21.54
C GLU A 214 -18.17 4.73 -20.06
N TRP A 215 -17.29 3.80 -19.64
CA TRP A 215 -16.86 3.73 -18.25
C TRP A 215 -15.93 4.88 -17.87
N LEU A 216 -15.26 5.53 -18.83
CA LEU A 216 -14.46 6.73 -18.54
C LEU A 216 -15.33 7.88 -18.01
N ARG A 217 -16.64 7.87 -18.30
CA ARG A 217 -17.62 8.81 -17.75
C ARG A 217 -17.82 8.64 -16.24
N GLU A 218 -17.48 7.46 -15.70
CA GLU A 218 -17.50 7.17 -14.26
C GLU A 218 -16.18 7.55 -13.58
N HIS A 219 -15.26 8.17 -14.34
CA HIS A 219 -13.94 8.60 -13.92
C HIS A 219 -12.99 7.43 -13.63
N VAL A 220 -11.70 7.70 -13.73
CA VAL A 220 -10.63 6.70 -13.55
C VAL A 220 -9.58 7.26 -12.62
N ALA A 221 -9.19 6.49 -11.61
CA ALA A 221 -8.03 6.81 -10.78
C ALA A 221 -6.89 5.83 -11.09
N VAL A 222 -5.73 6.37 -11.48
CA VAL A 222 -4.50 5.62 -11.73
C VAL A 222 -3.50 5.95 -10.62
N LEU A 223 -3.33 5.00 -9.70
CA LEU A 223 -2.54 5.18 -8.48
C LEU A 223 -1.31 4.25 -8.47
N GLY A 224 -0.22 4.70 -7.86
CA GLY A 224 0.96 3.88 -7.61
C GLY A 224 2.24 4.69 -7.56
N ALA A 225 3.32 4.11 -7.03
CA ALA A 225 4.60 4.79 -6.87
C ALA A 225 5.20 5.35 -8.18
N THR A 226 6.17 6.25 -8.06
CA THR A 226 6.92 6.76 -9.22
C THR A 226 7.63 5.61 -9.95
N GLY A 227 7.54 5.58 -11.28
CA GLY A 227 8.17 4.55 -12.11
C GLY A 227 7.36 3.25 -12.28
N THR A 228 6.16 3.13 -11.69
CA THR A 228 5.31 1.93 -11.85
C THR A 228 4.58 1.82 -13.20
N GLY A 229 4.71 2.84 -14.07
CA GLY A 229 4.10 2.84 -15.40
C GLY A 229 2.75 3.54 -15.51
N LYS A 230 2.34 4.35 -14.53
CA LYS A 230 1.07 5.13 -14.56
C LYS A 230 0.87 5.92 -15.85
N THR A 231 1.82 6.79 -16.18
CA THR A 231 1.81 7.58 -17.42
C THR A 231 1.73 6.69 -18.66
N THR A 232 2.44 5.55 -18.65
CA THR A 232 2.41 4.60 -19.78
C THR A 232 1.01 4.02 -19.99
N LEU A 233 0.33 3.65 -18.90
CA LEU A 233 -1.06 3.18 -18.96
C LEU A 233 -1.99 4.27 -19.53
N VAL A 234 -1.87 5.51 -19.04
CA VAL A 234 -2.70 6.63 -19.48
C VAL A 234 -2.45 6.99 -20.94
N LYS A 235 -1.19 7.01 -21.40
CA LYS A 235 -0.85 7.15 -22.81
C LYS A 235 -1.50 6.08 -23.67
N HIS A 236 -1.48 4.83 -23.21
CA HIS A 236 -2.08 3.71 -23.93
C HIS A 236 -3.61 3.85 -24.01
N LEU A 237 -4.26 4.28 -22.92
CA LEU A 237 -5.70 4.56 -22.89
C LEU A 237 -6.09 5.71 -23.82
N VAL A 238 -5.41 6.86 -23.73
CA VAL A 238 -5.73 8.03 -24.56
C VAL A 238 -5.41 7.80 -26.03
N ALA A 239 -4.35 7.05 -26.34
CA ALA A 239 -4.05 6.65 -27.71
C ALA A 239 -5.17 5.77 -28.29
N GLN A 240 -5.61 4.73 -27.57
CA GLN A 240 -6.73 3.89 -28.04
C GLN A 240 -8.05 4.68 -28.11
N LEU A 241 -8.34 5.54 -27.13
CA LEU A 241 -9.52 6.41 -27.19
C LEU A 241 -9.48 7.30 -28.44
N SER A 242 -8.29 7.77 -28.80
CA SER A 242 -8.06 8.56 -30.01
C SER A 242 -8.24 7.77 -31.28
N ASP A 243 -7.84 6.50 -31.29
CA ASP A 243 -7.89 5.61 -32.45
C ASP A 243 -9.34 5.11 -32.69
N GLU A 244 -10.05 4.75 -31.63
CA GLU A 244 -11.39 4.12 -31.66
C GLU A 244 -12.56 5.10 -31.68
N THR A 245 -12.37 6.36 -31.27
CA THR A 245 -13.46 7.34 -31.13
C THR A 245 -13.06 8.74 -31.60
N ASP A 246 -14.04 9.64 -31.73
CA ASP A 246 -13.81 11.07 -31.97
C ASP A 246 -13.88 11.92 -30.68
N ILE A 247 -13.92 11.27 -29.51
CA ILE A 247 -14.07 11.97 -28.23
C ILE A 247 -12.85 12.88 -28.00
N PRO A 248 -13.06 14.19 -27.78
CA PRO A 248 -12.00 15.12 -27.47
C PRO A 248 -11.46 14.88 -26.05
N TRP A 249 -10.20 15.24 -25.85
CA TRP A 249 -9.57 15.07 -24.56
C TRP A 249 -8.50 16.11 -24.31
N TRP A 250 -8.26 16.40 -23.03
CA TRP A 250 -7.20 17.29 -22.55
C TRP A 250 -6.27 16.56 -21.60
N ILE A 251 -4.96 16.77 -21.75
CA ILE A 251 -3.96 16.26 -20.81
C ILE A 251 -3.21 17.44 -20.22
N PHE A 252 -3.19 17.53 -18.89
CA PHE A 252 -2.32 18.44 -18.16
C PHE A 252 -0.96 17.76 -17.95
N ASP A 253 0.05 18.12 -18.74
CA ASP A 253 1.40 17.57 -18.63
C ASP A 253 2.30 18.53 -17.82
N VAL A 254 2.40 18.29 -16.51
CA VAL A 254 3.20 19.12 -15.59
C VAL A 254 4.69 19.07 -15.94
N LYS A 255 5.19 17.93 -16.44
CA LYS A 255 6.60 17.73 -16.78
C LYS A 255 6.92 17.99 -18.26
N GLY A 256 5.90 18.13 -19.11
CA GLY A 256 5.94 18.53 -20.52
C GLY A 256 6.53 17.51 -21.51
N SER A 257 7.34 16.58 -21.01
CA SER A 257 8.04 15.59 -21.83
C SER A 257 7.30 14.25 -21.93
N GLU A 258 6.30 14.03 -21.09
CA GLU A 258 5.68 12.73 -20.99
C GLU A 258 4.81 12.49 -22.22
N TYR A 259 3.93 13.41 -22.60
CA TYR A 259 2.92 13.15 -23.62
C TYR A 259 3.28 13.65 -25.03
N ALA A 260 4.40 14.35 -25.20
CA ALA A 260 4.84 14.91 -26.48
C ALA A 260 4.94 13.89 -27.64
N GLY A 261 5.18 12.61 -27.33
CA GLY A 261 5.21 11.53 -28.32
C GLY A 261 3.86 11.23 -28.97
N LEU A 262 2.74 11.51 -28.29
CA LEU A 262 1.39 11.29 -28.84
C LEU A 262 1.10 12.21 -30.02
N ALA A 263 1.57 13.46 -29.96
CA ALA A 263 1.38 14.45 -31.03
C ALA A 263 2.09 14.09 -32.34
N ARG A 264 3.00 13.10 -32.35
CA ARG A 264 3.67 12.63 -33.57
C ARG A 264 2.82 11.66 -34.39
N ARG A 265 1.69 11.17 -33.85
CA ARG A 265 0.74 10.34 -34.59
C ARG A 265 -0.04 11.23 -35.56
N LYS A 266 0.45 11.30 -36.80
CA LYS A 266 -0.01 12.23 -37.86
C LYS A 266 -1.47 12.08 -38.28
N GLU A 267 -2.13 11.00 -37.89
CA GLU A 267 -3.45 10.65 -38.41
C GLU A 267 -4.59 11.44 -37.73
N ARG A 268 -4.34 12.12 -36.61
CA ARG A 268 -5.35 12.94 -35.92
C ARG A 268 -4.75 14.23 -35.36
N GLU A 269 -5.53 15.30 -35.43
CA GLU A 269 -5.13 16.65 -35.05
C GLU A 269 -5.02 16.79 -33.52
N ILE A 270 -3.82 16.51 -32.98
CA ILE A 270 -3.48 16.73 -31.57
C ILE A 270 -2.70 18.04 -31.46
N THR A 271 -3.23 18.99 -30.70
CA THR A 271 -2.61 20.30 -30.48
C THR A 271 -1.81 20.28 -29.17
N VAL A 272 -0.57 20.80 -29.20
CA VAL A 272 0.25 20.97 -28.00
C VAL A 272 0.34 22.45 -27.66
N LEU A 273 -0.26 22.84 -26.54
CA LEU A 273 -0.25 24.21 -26.04
C LEU A 273 0.87 24.36 -25.01
N ARG A 274 1.68 25.41 -25.14
CA ARG A 274 2.86 25.65 -24.28
C ARG A 274 2.79 27.05 -23.66
N PRO A 275 2.00 27.26 -22.61
CA PRO A 275 1.84 28.57 -21.99
C PRO A 275 3.18 29.18 -21.55
N GLY A 276 3.37 30.46 -21.86
CA GLY A 276 4.59 31.23 -21.52
C GLY A 276 5.79 30.95 -22.43
N LEU A 277 5.89 29.76 -23.03
CA LEU A 277 6.90 29.49 -24.06
C LEU A 277 6.41 29.95 -25.45
N ASP A 278 5.14 29.68 -25.75
CA ASP A 278 4.47 30.21 -26.92
C ASP A 278 3.81 31.55 -26.55
N PRO A 279 4.31 32.69 -27.08
CA PRO A 279 3.75 34.01 -26.78
C PRO A 279 2.33 34.20 -27.33
N ALA A 280 1.86 33.33 -28.24
CA ALA A 280 0.47 33.33 -28.70
C ALA A 280 -0.49 32.75 -27.65
N PHE A 281 -0.01 31.99 -26.66
CA PHE A 281 -0.84 31.48 -25.58
C PHE A 281 -1.11 32.59 -24.55
N VAL A 282 -2.15 33.37 -24.83
CA VAL A 282 -2.69 34.38 -23.92
C VAL A 282 -4.14 34.03 -23.63
N ILE A 283 -4.57 34.18 -22.39
CA ILE A 283 -5.95 33.97 -21.97
C ILE A 283 -6.42 35.15 -21.11
N ASN A 284 -7.72 35.40 -21.15
CA ASN A 284 -8.35 36.37 -20.27
C ASN A 284 -8.29 35.92 -18.80
N LEU A 285 -8.35 36.84 -17.84
CA LEU A 285 -8.45 36.49 -16.42
C LEU A 285 -9.87 35.99 -16.07
N ILE A 286 -10.88 36.76 -16.44
CA ILE A 286 -12.30 36.40 -16.30
C ILE A 286 -12.75 35.72 -17.59
N ASP A 287 -13.44 34.58 -17.48
CA ASP A 287 -14.03 33.94 -18.65
C ASP A 287 -15.21 34.78 -19.17
N SER A 288 -15.08 35.35 -20.36
CA SER A 288 -16.11 36.19 -20.99
C SER A 288 -17.29 35.41 -21.55
N ASN A 289 -17.18 34.08 -21.66
CA ASN A 289 -18.22 33.22 -22.25
C ASN A 289 -19.31 32.80 -21.26
N THR A 290 -19.41 33.43 -20.10
CA THR A 290 -20.51 33.23 -19.15
C THR A 290 -21.67 34.16 -19.46
N GLU A 291 -22.88 33.63 -19.58
CA GLU A 291 -24.12 34.39 -19.84
C GLU A 291 -24.41 35.49 -18.80
N ASN A 292 -23.79 35.42 -17.62
CA ASN A 292 -23.92 36.41 -16.55
C ASN A 292 -22.53 36.89 -16.09
N ALA A 293 -22.23 38.18 -16.33
CA ALA A 293 -20.99 38.83 -15.90
C ALA A 293 -20.78 38.76 -14.38
N GLU A 294 -21.87 38.85 -13.60
CA GLU A 294 -21.82 38.73 -12.13
C GLU A 294 -21.44 37.32 -11.70
N GLY A 295 -21.92 36.30 -12.43
CA GLY A 295 -21.55 34.90 -12.21
C GLY A 295 -20.07 34.63 -12.52
N ALA A 296 -19.56 35.20 -13.61
CA ALA A 296 -18.15 35.13 -14.00
C ALA A 296 -17.24 35.77 -12.95
N ALA A 297 -17.62 36.96 -12.49
CA ALA A 297 -16.92 37.71 -11.45
C ALA A 297 -16.86 36.92 -10.14
N TYR A 298 -18.01 36.39 -9.70
CA TYR A 298 -18.08 35.58 -8.50
C TYR A 298 -17.24 34.31 -8.62
N SER A 299 -17.31 33.61 -9.76
CA SER A 299 -16.51 32.41 -9.99
C SER A 299 -15.01 32.70 -9.96
N THR A 300 -14.59 33.80 -10.59
CA THR A 300 -13.18 34.25 -10.58
C THR A 300 -12.74 34.63 -9.17
N PHE A 301 -13.56 35.36 -8.41
CA PHE A 301 -13.29 35.69 -7.01
C PHE A 301 -13.06 34.44 -6.16
N ILE A 302 -13.95 33.44 -6.24
CA ILE A 302 -13.81 32.19 -5.47
C ILE A 302 -12.53 31.46 -5.88
N MET A 303 -12.21 31.38 -7.18
CA MET A 303 -10.98 30.76 -7.65
C MET A 303 -9.74 31.46 -7.07
N LEU A 304 -9.67 32.79 -7.17
CA LEU A 304 -8.54 33.56 -6.64
C LEU A 304 -8.43 33.43 -5.13
N LYS A 305 -9.55 33.45 -4.40
CA LYS A 305 -9.57 33.25 -2.94
C LYS A 305 -8.96 31.90 -2.57
N GLU A 306 -9.36 30.82 -3.23
CA GLU A 306 -8.88 29.47 -2.94
C GLU A 306 -7.41 29.27 -3.30
N LEU A 307 -6.99 29.77 -4.47
CA LEU A 307 -5.58 29.73 -4.89
C LEU A 307 -4.65 30.47 -3.93
N LEU A 308 -5.15 31.51 -3.25
CA LEU A 308 -4.40 32.27 -2.27
C LEU A 308 -4.39 31.63 -0.89
N LYS A 309 -5.46 30.90 -0.50
CA LYS A 309 -5.62 30.22 0.79
C LYS A 309 -4.59 29.10 0.99
N GLU A 310 -4.18 28.44 -0.08
CA GLU A 310 -3.31 27.27 0.02
C GLU A 310 -1.84 27.58 0.35
N LYS A 311 -1.43 28.86 0.36
CA LYS A 311 -0.05 29.25 0.67
C LYS A 311 0.32 29.17 2.16
N GLY A 312 -0.49 28.51 3.00
CA GLY A 312 -0.22 28.19 4.41
C GLY A 312 -1.04 29.00 5.43
N ASP A 313 -1.00 28.61 6.71
CA ASP A 313 -1.86 29.13 7.81
C ASP A 313 -1.82 30.66 8.05
N SER A 314 -0.84 31.38 7.49
CA SER A 314 -0.72 32.85 7.58
C SER A 314 -1.15 33.59 6.29
N SER A 315 -1.61 32.85 5.28
CA SER A 315 -1.95 33.36 3.94
C SER A 315 -3.43 33.66 3.73
N GLU A 316 -4.30 33.29 4.68
CA GLU A 316 -5.73 33.61 4.60
C GLU A 316 -5.96 35.10 4.38
N LEU A 317 -6.85 35.41 3.44
CA LEU A 317 -7.26 36.78 3.20
C LEU A 317 -8.07 37.26 4.41
N SER A 318 -7.66 38.39 5.00
CA SER A 318 -8.49 39.03 6.03
C SER A 318 -9.86 39.41 5.43
N PRO A 319 -10.92 39.55 6.24
CA PRO A 319 -12.24 39.95 5.73
C PRO A 319 -12.22 41.25 4.92
N ALA A 320 -11.33 42.19 5.27
CA ALA A 320 -11.14 43.43 4.53
C ALA A 320 -10.53 43.19 3.13
N MET A 321 -9.57 42.26 3.03
CA MET A 321 -8.93 41.89 1.77
C MET A 321 -9.87 41.09 0.88
N GLU A 322 -10.65 40.17 1.44
CA GLU A 322 -11.68 39.45 0.69
C GLU A 322 -12.73 40.40 0.10
N ARG A 323 -13.19 41.37 0.90
CA ARG A 323 -14.12 42.40 0.44
C ARG A 323 -13.51 43.21 -0.70
N LEU A 324 -12.27 43.69 -0.53
CA LEU A 324 -11.57 44.48 -1.55
C LEU A 324 -11.36 43.67 -2.85
N LEU A 325 -10.94 42.41 -2.75
CA LEU A 325 -10.77 41.52 -3.90
C LEU A 325 -12.08 41.29 -4.63
N ARG A 326 -13.16 40.97 -3.90
CA ARG A 326 -14.50 40.76 -4.49
C ARG A 326 -14.98 42.01 -5.22
N GLU A 327 -14.92 43.18 -4.58
CA GLU A 327 -15.33 44.45 -5.19
C GLU A 327 -14.49 44.77 -6.44
N SER A 328 -13.19 44.47 -6.41
CA SER A 328 -12.29 44.71 -7.54
C SER A 328 -12.59 43.79 -8.72
N VAL A 329 -12.88 42.50 -8.46
CA VAL A 329 -13.24 41.53 -9.52
C VAL A 329 -14.60 41.88 -10.14
N VAL A 330 -15.57 42.31 -9.33
CA VAL A 330 -16.88 42.77 -9.85
C VAL A 330 -16.72 44.00 -10.73
N ARG A 331 -15.96 45.01 -10.28
CA ARG A 331 -15.68 46.21 -11.10
C ARG A 331 -14.95 45.88 -12.39
N LEU A 332 -14.00 44.93 -12.35
CA LEU A 332 -13.32 44.46 -13.56
C LEU A 332 -14.27 43.77 -14.54
N ALA A 333 -15.28 43.05 -14.02
CA ALA A 333 -16.31 42.42 -14.84
C ALA A 333 -17.24 43.42 -15.54
N ASP A 334 -17.39 44.64 -15.00
CA ASP A 334 -18.15 45.72 -15.63
C ASP A 334 -17.40 46.36 -16.82
N SER A 335 -16.08 46.14 -16.93
CA SER A 335 -15.20 46.74 -17.95
C SER A 335 -14.46 45.71 -18.82
N LEU A 336 -15.04 44.51 -19.01
CA LEU A 336 -14.38 43.40 -19.73
C LEU A 336 -14.04 43.72 -21.18
N GLU A 337 -14.81 44.59 -21.84
CA GLU A 337 -14.57 45.02 -23.22
C GLU A 337 -13.32 45.90 -23.36
N GLU A 338 -12.94 46.61 -22.28
CA GLU A 338 -11.79 47.51 -22.27
C GLU A 338 -10.50 46.79 -21.84
N SER A 339 -10.56 45.99 -20.78
CA SER A 339 -9.42 45.20 -20.31
C SER A 339 -9.85 44.05 -19.41
N ASN A 340 -9.36 42.84 -19.72
CA ASN A 340 -9.60 41.61 -18.97
C ASN A 340 -8.28 40.92 -18.62
N SER A 341 -7.39 41.69 -17.99
CA SER A 341 -6.02 41.31 -17.64
C SER A 341 -5.80 41.30 -16.13
N VAL A 342 -4.75 40.62 -15.70
CA VAL A 342 -4.32 40.66 -14.29
C VAL A 342 -3.77 42.04 -13.93
N GLN A 343 -3.15 42.75 -14.88
CA GLN A 343 -2.68 44.13 -14.69
C GLN A 343 -3.85 45.07 -14.39
N SER A 344 -4.96 44.95 -15.12
CA SER A 344 -6.15 45.76 -14.83
C SER A 344 -6.82 45.37 -13.52
N LEU A 345 -6.76 44.09 -13.09
CA LEU A 345 -7.14 43.75 -11.71
C LEU A 345 -6.28 44.51 -10.69
N ALA A 346 -4.97 44.62 -10.90
CA ALA A 346 -4.07 45.36 -10.01
C ALA A 346 -4.43 46.85 -9.93
N GLU A 347 -4.73 47.46 -11.08
CA GLU A 347 -5.16 48.86 -11.19
C GLU A 347 -6.49 49.09 -10.47
N VAL A 348 -7.47 48.21 -10.67
CA VAL A 348 -8.78 48.28 -10.01
C VAL A 348 -8.63 48.10 -8.50
N VAL A 349 -7.80 47.15 -8.02
CA VAL A 349 -7.49 47.00 -6.59
C VAL A 349 -6.84 48.28 -6.06
N ALA A 350 -5.93 48.88 -6.83
CA ALA A 350 -5.23 50.08 -6.44
C ALA A 350 -6.12 51.31 -6.32
N ALA A 351 -7.17 51.40 -7.15
CA ALA A 351 -8.16 52.46 -7.16
C ALA A 351 -9.35 52.22 -6.20
N SER A 352 -9.63 50.96 -5.84
CA SER A 352 -10.78 50.58 -5.01
C SER A 352 -10.52 50.67 -3.51
N ALA A 353 -9.27 50.85 -3.09
CA ALA A 353 -8.89 50.99 -1.69
C ALA A 353 -9.35 52.32 -1.09
N SER A 354 -9.67 52.34 0.21
CA SER A 354 -9.99 53.58 0.91
C SER A 354 -8.75 54.47 1.05
N ASN A 355 -8.95 55.79 1.00
CA ASN A 355 -7.86 56.79 1.09
C ASN A 355 -7.31 57.01 2.52
N ASP A 356 -7.56 56.09 3.43
CA ASP A 356 -7.07 56.10 4.80
C ASP A 356 -5.90 55.11 5.00
N ARG A 357 -5.19 55.22 6.11
CA ARG A 357 -4.02 54.37 6.41
C ARG A 357 -4.36 52.87 6.35
N MET A 358 -5.56 52.50 6.80
CA MET A 358 -6.02 51.11 6.80
C MET A 358 -6.28 50.58 5.39
N GLY A 359 -6.85 51.42 4.51
CA GLY A 359 -7.04 51.12 3.09
C GLY A 359 -5.72 50.86 2.37
N TYR A 360 -4.73 51.72 2.55
CA TYR A 360 -3.39 51.51 1.98
C TYR A 360 -2.75 50.20 2.45
N MET A 361 -2.79 49.92 3.76
CA MET A 361 -2.24 48.66 4.29
C MET A 361 -2.97 47.43 3.73
N THR A 362 -4.30 47.49 3.59
CA THR A 362 -5.12 46.39 3.04
C THR A 362 -4.80 46.17 1.56
N LYS A 363 -4.68 47.25 0.79
CA LYS A 363 -4.29 47.23 -0.62
C LYS A 363 -2.92 46.58 -0.81
N ASP A 364 -1.91 47.07 -0.09
CA ASP A 364 -0.54 46.56 -0.23
C ASP A 364 -0.48 45.08 0.19
N ALA A 365 -1.17 44.70 1.27
CA ALA A 365 -1.27 43.31 1.70
C ALA A 365 -1.94 42.41 0.65
N LEU A 366 -2.96 42.90 -0.07
CA LEU A 366 -3.65 42.14 -1.11
C LEU A 366 -2.79 42.01 -2.37
N LEU A 367 -2.20 43.11 -2.84
CA LEU A 367 -1.30 43.10 -4.01
C LEU A 367 -0.09 42.20 -3.79
N ASN A 368 0.48 42.18 -2.58
CA ASN A 368 1.58 41.26 -2.23
C ASN A 368 1.16 39.78 -2.34
N ARG A 369 -0.10 39.45 -2.06
CA ARG A 369 -0.61 38.07 -2.18
C ARG A 369 -0.92 37.70 -3.63
N LEU A 370 -1.45 38.65 -4.40
CA LEU A 370 -1.69 38.50 -5.83
C LEU A 370 -0.41 38.57 -6.68
N GLN A 371 0.74 38.90 -6.08
CA GLN A 371 2.00 39.16 -6.78
C GLN A 371 2.38 38.07 -7.79
N ILE A 372 2.12 36.80 -7.45
CA ILE A 372 2.40 35.65 -8.32
C ILE A 372 1.68 35.71 -9.67
N LEU A 373 0.50 36.33 -9.72
CA LEU A 373 -0.28 36.48 -10.96
C LEU A 373 0.29 37.57 -11.87
N PHE A 374 0.96 38.58 -11.30
CA PHE A 374 1.52 39.71 -12.05
C PHE A 374 2.93 39.41 -12.59
N GLN A 375 3.62 38.42 -12.02
CA GLN A 375 4.98 38.04 -12.40
C GLN A 375 4.99 37.07 -13.58
N GLU A 376 6.08 37.08 -14.34
CA GLU A 376 6.30 36.04 -15.35
C GLU A 376 6.36 34.65 -14.70
N PRO A 377 5.79 33.62 -15.35
CA PRO A 377 5.19 33.64 -16.68
C PRO A 377 3.69 33.97 -16.69
N LEU A 378 3.03 34.03 -15.52
CA LEU A 378 1.57 34.21 -15.43
C LEU A 378 1.12 35.59 -15.90
N GLY A 379 1.89 36.64 -15.63
CA GLY A 379 1.57 38.01 -16.03
C GLY A 379 1.43 38.18 -17.54
N GLU A 380 2.20 37.43 -18.33
CA GLU A 380 2.11 37.42 -19.79
C GLU A 380 0.99 36.50 -20.29
N ILE A 381 0.85 35.31 -19.68
CA ILE A 381 -0.21 34.34 -20.04
C ILE A 381 -1.60 34.94 -19.78
N LEU A 382 -1.76 35.72 -18.71
CA LEU A 382 -3.03 36.31 -18.29
C LEU A 382 -3.13 37.81 -18.66
N ARG A 383 -2.38 38.24 -19.69
CA ARG A 383 -2.43 39.61 -20.22
C ARG A 383 -3.79 39.93 -20.85
N GLY A 384 -4.57 38.92 -21.23
CA GLY A 384 -5.84 39.09 -21.92
C GLY A 384 -5.71 39.86 -23.24
N GLY A 385 -6.83 40.44 -23.69
CA GLY A 385 -6.90 41.27 -24.89
C GLY A 385 -7.59 40.58 -26.07
N PRO A 386 -7.61 41.22 -27.26
CA PRO A 386 -8.36 40.73 -28.41
C PRO A 386 -7.83 39.41 -28.97
N ASP A 387 -6.55 39.12 -28.77
CA ASP A 387 -5.90 37.87 -29.20
C ASP A 387 -6.00 36.76 -28.13
N ALA A 388 -6.72 37.01 -27.02
CA ALA A 388 -6.87 36.01 -25.97
C ALA A 388 -7.63 34.79 -26.47
N ILE A 389 -7.05 33.62 -26.20
CA ILE A 389 -7.61 32.33 -26.54
C ILE A 389 -8.84 32.06 -25.68
N ASP A 390 -9.94 31.73 -26.35
CA ASP A 390 -11.10 31.15 -25.70
C ASP A 390 -10.89 29.66 -25.43
N ILE A 391 -10.73 29.30 -24.16
CA ILE A 391 -10.61 27.91 -23.70
C ILE A 391 -11.85 27.08 -24.07
N SER A 392 -13.04 27.68 -24.10
CA SER A 392 -14.28 26.96 -24.41
C SER A 392 -14.26 26.41 -25.84
N SER A 393 -13.77 27.21 -26.80
CA SER A 393 -13.58 26.78 -28.20
C SER A 393 -12.58 25.63 -28.38
N LEU A 394 -11.72 25.39 -27.38
CA LEU A 394 -10.69 24.38 -27.41
C LEU A 394 -11.12 23.05 -26.75
N ILE A 395 -12.26 23.02 -26.04
CA ILE A 395 -12.77 21.79 -25.39
C ILE A 395 -13.10 20.70 -26.43
N GLU A 396 -13.46 21.09 -27.65
CA GLU A 396 -13.77 20.16 -28.75
C GLU A 396 -12.52 19.58 -29.43
N LYS A 397 -11.32 20.00 -29.02
CA LYS A 397 -10.05 19.56 -29.59
C LYS A 397 -9.30 18.62 -28.65
N ARG A 398 -8.37 17.85 -29.23
CA ARG A 398 -7.43 17.02 -28.48
C ARG A 398 -6.21 17.84 -28.13
N ILE A 399 -6.01 18.09 -26.84
CA ILE A 399 -5.02 19.04 -26.36
C ILE A 399 -4.09 18.41 -25.34
N ILE A 400 -2.80 18.68 -25.52
CA ILE A 400 -1.78 18.49 -24.49
C ILE A 400 -1.37 19.86 -24.01
N LEU A 401 -1.64 20.17 -22.75
CA LEU A 401 -1.24 21.40 -22.09
C LEU A 401 0.09 21.14 -21.35
N ASP A 402 1.18 21.60 -21.94
CA ASP A 402 2.54 21.47 -21.38
C ASP A 402 2.80 22.61 -20.40
N LEU A 403 2.82 22.29 -19.11
CA LEU A 403 3.06 23.25 -18.03
C LEU A 403 4.53 23.30 -17.59
N SER A 404 5.43 22.56 -18.24
CA SER A 404 6.83 22.44 -17.83
C SER A 404 7.58 23.78 -17.86
N TYR A 405 7.28 24.62 -18.86
CA TYR A 405 7.86 25.96 -18.94
C TYR A 405 7.39 26.83 -17.76
N VAL A 406 6.09 26.79 -17.47
CA VAL A 406 5.49 27.55 -16.37
C VAL A 406 6.07 27.12 -15.04
N ALA A 407 6.17 25.80 -14.81
CA ALA A 407 6.77 25.22 -13.60
C ALA A 407 8.25 25.61 -13.45
N ARG A 408 9.00 25.66 -14.55
CA ARG A 408 10.43 25.99 -14.55
C ARG A 408 10.71 27.47 -14.27
N ILE A 409 9.94 28.38 -14.87
CA ILE A 409 10.16 29.83 -14.75
C ILE A 409 9.46 30.41 -13.52
N GLY A 410 8.18 30.08 -13.32
CA GLY A 410 7.35 30.64 -12.24
C GLY A 410 7.25 29.75 -11.01
N GLY A 411 7.92 28.59 -11.00
CA GLY A 411 7.77 27.59 -9.94
C GLY A 411 6.47 26.78 -10.03
N MET A 412 6.37 25.77 -9.17
CA MET A 412 5.19 24.90 -9.12
C MET A 412 3.90 25.64 -8.75
N ASP A 413 3.98 26.68 -7.92
CA ASP A 413 2.82 27.50 -7.57
C ASP A 413 2.19 28.16 -8.81
N SER A 414 3.01 28.69 -9.71
CA SER A 414 2.52 29.32 -10.95
C SER A 414 1.89 28.29 -11.88
N ALA A 415 2.53 27.13 -12.03
CA ALA A 415 1.98 26.02 -12.81
C ALA A 415 0.65 25.55 -12.25
N ARG A 416 0.56 25.45 -10.92
CA ARG A 416 -0.64 25.06 -10.19
C ARG A 416 -1.79 26.05 -10.36
N ILE A 417 -1.52 27.36 -10.29
CA ILE A 417 -2.53 28.40 -10.55
C ILE A 417 -3.09 28.24 -11.95
N LEU A 418 -2.22 28.14 -12.96
CA LEU A 418 -2.65 28.00 -14.35
C LEU A 418 -3.41 26.69 -14.59
N TYR A 419 -2.92 25.59 -14.01
CA TYR A 419 -3.57 24.29 -14.03
C TYR A 419 -5.01 24.39 -13.54
N ASN A 420 -5.22 24.97 -12.35
CA ASN A 420 -6.54 25.07 -11.73
C ASN A 420 -7.47 26.02 -12.47
N LEU A 421 -6.95 27.14 -12.98
CA LEU A 421 -7.71 28.09 -13.77
C LEU A 421 -8.26 27.42 -15.05
N ILE A 422 -7.43 26.69 -15.77
CA ILE A 422 -7.84 26.01 -17.01
C ILE A 422 -8.76 24.81 -16.71
N ALA A 423 -8.41 23.99 -15.71
CA ALA A 423 -9.25 22.86 -15.30
C ALA A 423 -10.66 23.32 -14.91
N LYS A 424 -10.76 24.43 -14.19
CA LYS A 424 -12.04 25.05 -13.83
C LYS A 424 -12.86 25.45 -15.05
N ARG A 425 -12.26 26.10 -16.04
CA ARG A 425 -12.94 26.47 -17.29
C ARG A 425 -13.46 25.26 -18.06
N ILE A 426 -12.68 24.17 -18.10
CA ILE A 426 -13.12 22.90 -18.72
C ILE A 426 -14.36 22.37 -17.99
N PHE A 427 -14.32 22.33 -16.66
CA PHE A 427 -15.42 21.82 -15.84
C PHE A 427 -16.67 22.70 -15.90
N GLU A 428 -16.52 24.02 -15.95
CA GLU A 428 -17.62 24.96 -16.15
C GLU A 428 -18.21 24.83 -17.56
N GLY A 429 -17.38 24.67 -18.59
CA GLY A 429 -17.83 24.38 -19.96
C GLY A 429 -18.64 23.09 -20.03
N ALA A 430 -18.21 22.04 -19.34
CA ALA A 430 -18.98 20.81 -19.21
C ALA A 430 -20.32 21.04 -18.47
N MET A 431 -20.35 21.87 -17.43
CA MET A 431 -21.60 22.23 -16.75
C MET A 431 -22.55 23.03 -17.66
N LYS A 432 -22.03 23.95 -18.48
CA LYS A 432 -22.82 24.72 -19.46
C LYS A 432 -23.44 23.81 -20.53
N ARG A 433 -22.74 22.74 -20.94
CA ARG A 433 -23.28 21.71 -21.85
C ARG A 433 -24.54 21.03 -21.28
N GLY A 434 -24.67 20.95 -19.96
CA GLY A 434 -25.81 20.33 -19.29
C GLY A 434 -25.77 18.80 -19.34
N VAL A 435 -26.86 18.17 -18.88
CA VAL A 435 -26.95 16.71 -18.77
C VAL A 435 -27.07 16.08 -20.15
N VAL A 436 -26.15 15.18 -20.48
CA VAL A 436 -26.07 14.51 -21.78
C VAL A 436 -25.87 13.01 -21.63
N PRO A 437 -26.44 12.19 -22.54
CA PRO A 437 -26.14 10.76 -22.56
C PRO A 437 -24.75 10.52 -23.14
N GLY A 438 -24.03 9.55 -22.59
CA GLY A 438 -22.74 9.14 -23.14
C GLY A 438 -21.53 9.97 -22.68
N LEU A 439 -20.34 9.53 -23.08
CA LEU A 439 -19.08 10.25 -22.88
C LEU A 439 -18.85 11.28 -24.00
N HIS A 440 -18.57 12.54 -23.63
CA HIS A 440 -18.39 13.64 -24.56
C HIS A 440 -17.00 14.29 -24.50
N HIS A 441 -16.31 14.24 -23.36
CA HIS A 441 -14.97 14.81 -23.22
C HIS A 441 -14.22 14.11 -22.09
N VAL A 442 -12.91 13.94 -22.23
CA VAL A 442 -12.05 13.34 -21.19
C VAL A 442 -10.96 14.32 -20.78
N VAL A 443 -10.77 14.55 -19.49
CA VAL A 443 -9.62 15.31 -18.98
C VAL A 443 -8.71 14.40 -18.17
N VAL A 444 -7.42 14.44 -18.46
CA VAL A 444 -6.36 13.74 -17.75
C VAL A 444 -5.64 14.74 -16.87
N LEU A 445 -5.69 14.47 -15.56
CA LEU A 445 -5.13 15.27 -14.49
C LEU A 445 -3.91 14.52 -13.92
N GLU A 446 -2.73 14.79 -14.49
CA GLU A 446 -1.48 14.33 -13.88
C GLU A 446 -1.20 15.09 -12.58
N GLU A 447 -0.57 14.39 -11.64
CA GLU A 447 -0.24 14.89 -10.31
C GLU A 447 -1.44 15.61 -9.66
N ALA A 448 -2.58 14.92 -9.54
CA ALA A 448 -3.83 15.52 -9.09
C ALA A 448 -3.80 16.14 -7.67
N ASN A 449 -2.74 15.91 -6.89
CA ASN A 449 -2.45 16.65 -5.66
C ASN A 449 -2.27 18.16 -5.92
N ASN A 450 -2.00 18.56 -7.17
CA ASN A 450 -1.95 19.95 -7.61
C ASN A 450 -3.36 20.57 -7.83
N LEU A 451 -4.43 19.77 -7.87
CA LEU A 451 -5.79 20.31 -7.97
C LEU A 451 -6.24 20.89 -6.62
N VAL A 452 -6.80 22.10 -6.60
CA VAL A 452 -7.36 22.72 -5.39
C VAL A 452 -8.78 22.17 -5.15
N PRO A 453 -9.06 21.48 -4.03
CA PRO A 453 -10.31 20.75 -3.85
C PRO A 453 -11.56 21.60 -3.54
N GLU A 454 -11.44 22.81 -3.01
CA GLU A 454 -12.57 23.52 -2.36
C GLU A 454 -13.44 24.37 -3.32
N SER A 455 -12.93 24.75 -4.50
CA SER A 455 -13.54 25.77 -5.37
C SER A 455 -14.83 25.36 -6.11
N TYR A 456 -15.34 24.15 -5.89
CA TYR A 456 -16.53 23.59 -6.57
C TYR A 456 -17.73 23.38 -5.63
N SER A 457 -17.69 23.91 -4.40
CA SER A 457 -18.77 23.81 -3.42
C SER A 457 -19.81 24.93 -3.60
N LYS A 458 -21.10 24.57 -3.71
CA LYS A 458 -22.19 25.51 -3.41
C LYS A 458 -22.61 25.38 -1.95
N HIS A 459 -22.91 26.53 -1.38
CA HIS A 459 -23.27 26.81 0.01
C HIS A 459 -24.55 26.09 0.46
N SER A 460 -24.43 24.98 1.17
CA SER A 460 -25.40 24.59 2.22
C SER A 460 -24.83 23.45 3.07
N SER A 461 -24.87 23.61 4.38
CA SER A 461 -24.33 22.72 5.41
C SER A 461 -25.12 21.42 5.62
N ALA A 462 -25.85 20.95 4.60
CA ALA A 462 -26.72 19.77 4.68
C ALA A 462 -26.40 18.66 3.66
N ASP A 463 -25.48 18.86 2.71
CA ASP A 463 -25.23 17.89 1.64
C ASP A 463 -23.86 17.20 1.74
N VAL A 464 -23.86 15.93 1.36
CA VAL A 464 -22.77 14.96 1.34
C VAL A 464 -21.45 15.55 0.78
N THR A 465 -20.34 15.09 1.36
CA THR A 465 -18.94 15.46 1.09
C THR A 465 -18.66 15.93 -0.35
N THR A 466 -18.33 17.21 -0.47
CA THR A 466 -18.29 18.07 -1.67
C THR A 466 -17.48 17.56 -2.88
N GLY A 467 -16.51 16.67 -2.70
CA GLY A 467 -15.79 16.04 -3.81
C GLY A 467 -16.63 15.04 -4.61
N GLU A 468 -17.56 14.34 -3.93
CA GLU A 468 -18.44 13.35 -4.56
C GLU A 468 -19.47 14.03 -5.48
N SER A 469 -19.96 15.21 -5.08
CA SER A 469 -20.92 16.00 -5.85
C SER A 469 -20.36 16.52 -7.18
N MET A 470 -19.10 16.95 -7.23
CA MET A 470 -18.48 17.40 -8.50
C MET A 470 -18.31 16.23 -9.48
N VAL A 471 -17.79 15.11 -9.00
CA VAL A 471 -17.59 13.89 -9.82
C VAL A 471 -18.94 13.42 -10.37
N LEU A 472 -19.97 13.35 -9.53
CA LEU A 472 -21.33 13.00 -9.97
C LEU A 472 -21.91 14.00 -10.98
N LEU A 473 -21.69 15.31 -10.80
CA LEU A 473 -22.14 16.34 -11.74
C LEU A 473 -21.41 16.21 -13.09
N GLN A 474 -20.09 16.03 -13.08
CA GLN A 474 -19.29 15.87 -14.31
C GLN A 474 -19.66 14.59 -15.07
N ARG A 475 -19.98 13.50 -14.37
CA ARG A 475 -20.55 12.29 -14.99
C ARG A 475 -21.83 12.59 -15.76
N ALA A 476 -22.74 13.38 -15.17
CA ALA A 476 -24.01 13.72 -15.80
C ALA A 476 -23.84 14.55 -17.08
N THR A 477 -22.77 15.33 -17.18
CA THR A 477 -22.46 16.18 -18.34
C THR A 477 -21.57 15.51 -19.39
N GLY A 478 -21.35 14.19 -19.26
CA GLY A 478 -20.50 13.41 -20.17
C GLY A 478 -19.00 13.75 -20.05
N GLN A 479 -18.57 14.35 -18.94
CA GLN A 479 -17.17 14.67 -18.68
C GLN A 479 -16.49 13.53 -17.92
N GLY A 480 -15.63 12.78 -18.61
CA GLY A 480 -14.73 11.82 -17.98
C GLY A 480 -13.53 12.52 -17.35
N VAL A 481 -13.06 12.02 -16.21
CA VAL A 481 -11.86 12.54 -15.53
C VAL A 481 -10.94 11.36 -15.24
N ILE A 482 -9.70 11.44 -15.69
CA ILE A 482 -8.65 10.47 -15.38
C ILE A 482 -7.66 11.17 -14.44
N VAL A 483 -7.64 10.74 -13.19
CA VAL A 483 -6.72 11.25 -12.16
C VAL A 483 -5.51 10.33 -12.08
N VAL A 484 -4.32 10.92 -12.13
CA VAL A 484 -3.05 10.19 -11.92
C VAL A 484 -2.37 10.74 -10.68
N SER A 485 -2.06 9.86 -9.72
CA SER A 485 -1.37 10.24 -8.48
C SER A 485 -0.45 9.14 -7.97
N THR A 486 0.47 9.52 -7.09
CA THR A 486 1.49 8.64 -6.49
C THR A 486 1.06 8.03 -5.19
#